data_AF-A0A4Q4YCJ0-F1
#
_entry.id   AF-A0A4Q4YCJ0-F1
#
_cell.length_a   1.000
_cell.length_b   1.000
_cell.length_c   1.000
_cell.angle_alpha   90.00
_cell.angle_beta   90.00
_cell.angle_gamma   90.00
#
_symmetry.space_group_name_H-M   'P 1'
#
loop_
_entity.id
_entity.type
_entity.pdbx_description
1 polymer ?
#
loop_
_entity_poly.entity_id
_entity_poly.type
_entity_poly.pdbx_seq_one_letter_code
_entity_poly.pdbx_strand_id
1 'polypeptide(L)'
;MRFLCPARAARRPLPRRVAIGGAVAILLSAFVLFTPSSSGIYLPLVIKGIASSVGTIFSNVTEQKSRPEPTDIDRVTNDTLGFAKVFVVGLPERSDKRDAMALASTLTGFRVEWVDGVNGEQISDKAVPFGIDRERLWNTNLGSWRGHMTAVWRIVEENLESALIMEDDMDWDTRLKSQLPMIAQGARELFPAPRPHSTPSPYGWGWDLLWLGHCGEVFPELLDENKGKPTDDAGIRYMSRKFTISDDPTVPDLDKVTGLIDFRIELPHTRWVHITGAPICTFAYALSNRGARKVLFDLSVNHLTGPFDNALAGLCRRAVSDYGTLVPDEAGDRGLDTKCISVTPPIFFHHKAKGPVNADSDIQTVAGGKIREHGTTENIVWSARGNLRNMIMGTEMESQYD
;
A
#
# COMPACT_ATOMS: atom_id res chain seq x y z
N MET A 1 69.57 -19.19 -11.51
CA MET A 1 70.33 -17.98 -11.89
C MET A 1 69.39 -16.78 -11.86
N ARG A 2 69.79 -15.73 -11.13
CA ARG A 2 69.12 -14.43 -11.03
C ARG A 2 69.31 -13.59 -12.30
N PHE A 3 68.51 -12.53 -12.43
CA PHE A 3 68.74 -11.17 -13.00
C PHE A 3 67.50 -10.75 -13.82
N LEU A 4 66.59 -9.94 -13.27
CA LEU A 4 66.56 -8.48 -13.01
C LEU A 4 65.69 -7.75 -14.06
N CYS A 5 64.75 -6.96 -13.51
CA CYS A 5 63.79 -6.08 -14.15
C CYS A 5 64.46 -4.83 -14.76
N PRO A 6 63.74 -4.08 -15.61
CA PRO A 6 63.61 -2.65 -15.30
C PRO A 6 62.15 -2.14 -15.40
N ALA A 7 61.87 -1.20 -14.51
CA ALA A 7 60.58 -0.55 -14.28
C ALA A 7 60.18 0.43 -15.40
N ARG A 8 58.86 0.64 -15.58
CA ARG A 8 58.29 1.82 -16.26
C ARG A 8 57.11 2.38 -15.46
N ALA A 9 57.06 3.71 -15.47
CA ALA A 9 56.36 4.59 -14.53
C ALA A 9 54.82 4.65 -14.66
N ALA A 10 54.18 4.96 -13.53
CA ALA A 10 52.76 5.17 -13.36
C ALA A 10 52.25 6.47 -14.01
N ARG A 11 51.14 6.40 -14.74
CA ARG A 11 50.35 7.56 -15.19
C ARG A 11 49.11 7.70 -14.29
N ARG A 12 48.96 8.87 -13.65
CA ARG A 12 47.74 9.28 -12.93
C ARG A 12 46.66 9.72 -13.93
N PRO A 13 45.37 9.36 -13.75
CA PRO A 13 44.28 10.01 -14.46
C PRO A 13 43.80 11.29 -13.72
N LEU A 14 43.47 12.32 -14.51
CA LEU A 14 42.90 13.61 -14.11
C LEU A 14 41.41 13.51 -13.73
N PRO A 15 40.86 14.45 -12.94
CA PRO A 15 39.51 14.36 -12.39
C PRO A 15 38.45 14.76 -13.44
N ARG A 16 37.42 13.93 -13.63
CA ARG A 16 36.25 14.29 -14.42
C ARG A 16 35.25 15.08 -13.57
N ARG A 17 35.02 16.34 -13.99
CA ARG A 17 33.90 17.17 -13.56
C ARG A 17 32.62 16.67 -14.23
N VAL A 18 31.54 16.57 -13.46
CA VAL A 18 30.18 16.30 -13.92
C VAL A 18 29.57 17.62 -14.41
N ALA A 19 29.05 17.62 -15.64
CA ALA A 19 28.21 18.69 -16.18
C ALA A 19 26.91 18.06 -16.69
N ILE A 20 25.82 18.65 -16.22
CA ILE A 20 24.42 18.34 -16.49
C ILE A 20 24.01 18.97 -17.82
N GLY A 21 23.20 18.26 -18.62
CA GLY A 21 22.36 18.89 -19.65
C GLY A 21 22.28 18.14 -20.97
N GLY A 22 21.06 17.82 -21.39
CA GLY A 22 20.70 17.69 -22.81
C GLY A 22 20.18 16.33 -23.25
N ALA A 23 18.87 16.12 -23.13
CA ALA A 23 18.11 15.25 -24.04
C ALA A 23 16.60 15.56 -23.94
N VAL A 24 16.22 16.79 -24.28
CA VAL A 24 14.84 17.13 -24.67
C VAL A 24 14.89 17.51 -26.13
N ALA A 25 14.58 16.56 -27.00
CA ALA A 25 14.08 16.74 -28.35
C ALA A 25 14.11 15.38 -29.02
N ILE A 26 12.93 14.80 -29.23
CA ILE A 26 12.50 14.02 -30.40
C ILE A 26 11.20 13.37 -29.97
N LEU A 27 10.09 13.93 -30.47
CA LEU A 27 8.89 13.25 -30.98
C LEU A 27 7.76 14.30 -31.11
N LEU A 28 7.96 15.22 -32.06
CA LEU A 28 6.90 16.02 -32.66
C LEU A 28 6.74 15.48 -34.08
N SER A 29 5.65 14.77 -34.37
CA SER A 29 4.93 14.87 -35.65
C SER A 29 3.80 13.85 -35.79
N ALA A 30 2.69 14.36 -36.35
CA ALA A 30 1.56 13.65 -36.95
C ALA A 30 0.45 13.25 -35.96
N PHE A 31 -0.85 13.50 -36.16
CA PHE A 31 -1.63 13.71 -37.38
C PHE A 31 -2.85 14.62 -37.09
N VAL A 32 -3.18 15.48 -38.05
CA VAL A 32 -4.43 16.26 -38.13
C VAL A 32 -5.45 15.47 -38.94
N LEU A 33 -6.74 15.72 -38.66
CA LEU A 33 -7.96 15.53 -39.46
C LEU A 33 -8.89 14.42 -38.94
N PHE A 34 -10.04 14.80 -38.39
CA PHE A 34 -11.39 14.59 -38.97
C PHE A 34 -12.49 14.95 -37.94
N THR A 35 -13.27 15.99 -38.24
CA THR A 35 -14.61 16.28 -37.66
C THR A 35 -15.66 15.39 -38.35
N PRO A 36 -16.78 14.98 -37.71
CA PRO A 36 -17.98 15.84 -37.69
C PRO A 36 -19.02 15.64 -36.55
N SER A 37 -19.76 16.74 -36.32
CA SER A 37 -21.21 16.90 -36.16
C SER A 37 -22.03 16.16 -35.09
N SER A 38 -22.72 17.01 -34.34
CA SER A 38 -23.73 16.87 -33.30
C SER A 38 -25.17 16.59 -33.79
N SER A 39 -25.97 15.93 -32.93
CA SER A 39 -27.44 16.06 -32.69
C SER A 39 -27.91 14.78 -31.95
N GLY A 40 -28.55 14.73 -30.78
CA GLY A 40 -29.28 15.69 -29.95
C GLY A 40 -30.79 15.50 -30.10
N ILE A 41 -31.46 14.65 -29.28
CA ILE A 41 -32.90 14.75 -28.95
C ILE A 41 -33.19 14.09 -27.57
N TYR A 42 -33.80 14.86 -26.67
CA TYR A 42 -34.44 14.45 -25.41
C TYR A 42 -35.92 14.13 -25.64
N LEU A 43 -36.49 13.16 -24.91
CA LEU A 43 -37.90 13.23 -24.49
C LEU A 43 -38.17 12.41 -23.19
N PRO A 44 -39.02 12.90 -22.26
CA PRO A 44 -39.20 12.34 -20.92
C PRO A 44 -40.42 11.40 -20.83
N LEU A 45 -40.45 10.50 -19.83
CA LEU A 45 -41.68 9.78 -19.47
C LEU A 45 -41.91 9.65 -17.96
N VAL A 46 -42.90 10.44 -17.55
CA VAL A 46 -43.84 10.41 -16.41
C VAL A 46 -43.89 9.14 -15.54
N ILE A 47 -43.76 9.36 -14.22
CA ILE A 47 -44.04 8.41 -13.14
C ILE A 47 -45.48 8.61 -12.63
N LYS A 48 -46.26 7.53 -12.50
CA LYS A 48 -47.54 7.50 -11.76
C LYS A 48 -47.39 6.62 -10.51
N GLY A 49 -47.67 7.21 -9.35
CA GLY A 49 -47.72 6.53 -8.06
C GLY A 49 -49.05 5.81 -7.80
N ILE A 50 -49.03 4.84 -6.89
CA ILE A 50 -50.22 4.23 -6.29
C ILE A 50 -49.98 4.11 -4.77
N ALA A 51 -51.06 4.34 -4.03
CA ALA A 51 -51.14 4.64 -2.61
C ALA A 51 -51.11 3.42 -1.67
N SER A 52 -50.84 3.77 -0.41
CA SER A 52 -50.73 3.00 0.83
C SER A 52 -51.98 2.21 1.26
N SER A 53 -51.76 1.09 1.96
CA SER A 53 -52.71 0.53 2.93
C SER A 53 -51.97 0.15 4.22
N VAL A 54 -52.28 0.86 5.31
CA VAL A 54 -51.80 0.63 6.67
C VAL A 54 -52.68 -0.43 7.34
N GLY A 55 -52.07 -1.51 7.82
CA GLY A 55 -52.70 -2.48 8.72
C GLY A 55 -51.92 -2.56 10.03
N THR A 56 -52.51 -2.09 11.12
CA THR A 56 -51.91 -2.10 12.46
C THR A 56 -52.17 -3.44 13.14
N ILE A 57 -51.12 -4.22 13.42
CA ILE A 57 -51.17 -5.38 14.31
C ILE A 57 -50.43 -5.01 15.60
N PHE A 58 -51.16 -4.99 16.71
CA PHE A 58 -50.57 -4.89 18.05
C PHE A 58 -49.98 -6.25 18.42
N SER A 59 -48.70 -6.28 18.79
CA SER A 59 -48.07 -7.43 19.45
C SER A 59 -47.27 -6.94 20.64
N ASN A 60 -47.54 -7.56 21.79
CA ASN A 60 -46.95 -7.24 23.08
C ASN A 60 -45.42 -7.34 23.03
N VAL A 61 -44.75 -6.21 23.31
CA VAL A 61 -43.29 -6.13 23.43
C VAL A 61 -42.90 -6.56 24.84
N THR A 62 -42.37 -7.78 24.98
CA THR A 62 -41.42 -8.09 26.04
C THR A 62 -40.07 -7.51 25.64
N GLU A 63 -39.60 -6.52 26.40
CA GLU A 63 -38.34 -5.82 26.19
C GLU A 63 -37.15 -6.74 26.51
N GLN A 64 -36.71 -7.50 25.51
CA GLN A 64 -35.42 -8.18 25.55
C GLN A 64 -34.39 -7.20 24.99
N LYS A 65 -33.60 -6.60 25.88
CA LYS A 65 -32.52 -5.68 25.53
C LYS A 65 -31.43 -6.45 24.77
N SER A 66 -31.61 -6.61 23.46
CA SER A 66 -30.60 -7.18 22.56
C SER A 66 -29.40 -6.24 22.54
N ARG A 67 -28.20 -6.81 22.70
CA ARG A 67 -26.98 -6.09 22.31
C ARG A 67 -27.14 -5.72 20.84
N PRO A 68 -26.81 -4.49 20.42
CA PRO A 68 -26.80 -4.16 19.00
C PRO A 68 -25.88 -5.15 18.29
N GLU A 69 -26.39 -5.79 17.24
CA GLU A 69 -25.57 -6.60 16.35
C GLU A 69 -24.36 -5.76 15.90
N PRO A 70 -23.14 -6.31 15.86
CA PRO A 70 -21.96 -5.59 15.42
C PRO A 70 -22.26 -4.91 14.08
N THR A 71 -21.91 -3.63 13.98
CA THR A 71 -21.98 -2.95 12.68
C THR A 71 -21.07 -3.67 11.70
N ASP A 72 -21.32 -3.53 10.40
CA ASP A 72 -20.48 -4.17 9.39
C ASP A 72 -18.99 -3.78 9.51
N ILE A 73 -18.72 -2.56 9.99
CA ILE A 73 -17.36 -2.04 10.22
C ILE A 73 -16.67 -2.83 11.33
N ASP A 74 -17.38 -3.27 12.37
CA ASP A 74 -16.76 -3.98 13.50
C ASP A 74 -16.12 -5.32 13.09
N ARG A 75 -16.47 -5.86 11.91
CA ARG A 75 -15.81 -7.06 11.38
C ARG A 75 -14.33 -6.85 11.06
N VAL A 76 -13.83 -5.60 10.99
CA VAL A 76 -12.38 -5.35 10.94
C VAL A 76 -11.62 -5.86 12.15
N THR A 77 -12.29 -6.15 13.27
CA THR A 77 -11.64 -6.67 14.48
C THR A 77 -11.67 -8.20 14.55
N ASN A 78 -12.15 -8.89 13.52
CA ASN A 78 -12.12 -10.35 13.44
C ASN A 78 -10.67 -10.86 13.32
N ASP A 79 -10.49 -12.16 13.15
CA ASP A 79 -9.17 -12.77 13.05
C ASP A 79 -8.55 -12.68 11.64
N THR A 80 -9.20 -12.04 10.68
CA THR A 80 -8.68 -11.69 9.35
C THR A 80 -8.65 -10.18 9.08
N LEU A 81 -8.79 -9.38 10.14
CA LEU A 81 -8.80 -7.92 10.09
C LEU A 81 -9.85 -7.32 9.12
N GLY A 82 -10.95 -8.05 8.88
CA GLY A 82 -12.01 -7.67 7.94
C GLY A 82 -11.77 -8.05 6.47
N PHE A 83 -10.65 -8.71 6.15
CA PHE A 83 -10.36 -9.24 4.80
C PHE A 83 -10.76 -10.71 4.68
N ALA A 84 -10.79 -11.27 3.47
CA ALA A 84 -11.01 -12.72 3.31
C ALA A 84 -9.78 -13.52 3.79
N LYS A 85 -8.58 -13.02 3.50
CA LYS A 85 -7.29 -13.57 3.95
C LYS A 85 -6.29 -12.49 4.29
N VAL A 86 -5.32 -12.86 5.11
CA VAL A 86 -4.13 -12.06 5.42
C VAL A 86 -2.91 -12.88 5.01
N PHE A 87 -2.22 -12.44 3.96
CA PHE A 87 -1.02 -13.08 3.43
C PHE A 87 0.23 -12.43 3.98
N VAL A 88 1.23 -13.24 4.33
CA VAL A 88 2.59 -12.78 4.62
C VAL A 88 3.53 -13.35 3.56
N VAL A 89 4.25 -12.47 2.86
CA VAL A 89 5.26 -12.85 1.86
C VAL A 89 6.62 -12.86 2.53
N GLY A 90 7.31 -14.00 2.49
CA GLY A 90 8.63 -14.14 3.10
C GLY A 90 9.38 -15.37 2.63
N LEU A 91 10.70 -15.30 2.60
CA LEU A 91 11.54 -16.41 2.17
C LEU A 91 11.34 -17.63 3.12
N PRO A 92 11.23 -18.87 2.60
CA PRO A 92 11.08 -20.07 3.42
C PRO A 92 12.20 -20.26 4.46
N GLU A 93 13.42 -19.87 4.11
CA GLU A 93 14.61 -19.97 4.96
C GLU A 93 14.64 -18.96 6.13
N ARG A 94 13.79 -17.93 6.11
CA ARG A 94 13.68 -16.94 7.20
C ARG A 94 12.76 -17.42 8.32
N SER A 95 13.10 -18.57 8.91
CA SER A 95 12.34 -19.15 10.02
C SER A 95 12.26 -18.21 11.23
N ASP A 96 13.30 -17.39 11.45
CA ASP A 96 13.34 -16.34 12.47
C ASP A 96 12.18 -15.34 12.33
N LYS A 97 11.93 -14.86 11.10
CA LYS A 97 10.83 -13.93 10.81
C LYS A 97 9.47 -14.63 10.89
N ARG A 98 9.40 -15.91 10.48
CA ARG A 98 8.17 -16.72 10.55
C ARG A 98 7.72 -16.95 11.99
N ASP A 99 8.64 -17.32 12.87
CA ASP A 99 8.36 -17.53 14.30
C ASP A 99 7.89 -16.23 14.97
N ALA A 100 8.58 -15.12 14.68
CA ALA A 100 8.21 -13.80 15.21
C ALA A 100 6.82 -13.35 14.72
N MET A 101 6.52 -13.52 13.43
CA MET A 101 5.22 -13.19 12.84
C MET A 101 4.09 -14.05 13.41
N ALA A 102 4.29 -15.37 13.54
CA ALA A 102 3.29 -16.28 14.10
C ALA A 102 2.92 -15.90 15.54
N LEU A 103 3.92 -15.55 16.35
CA LEU A 103 3.72 -15.14 17.73
C LEU A 103 3.03 -13.77 17.81
N ALA A 104 3.51 -12.77 17.06
CA ALA A 104 2.96 -11.42 17.06
C ALA A 104 1.49 -11.40 16.61
N SER A 105 1.15 -12.08 15.51
CA SER A 105 -0.21 -12.09 14.97
C SER A 105 -1.17 -12.81 15.92
N THR A 106 -0.76 -13.94 16.49
CA THR A 106 -1.58 -14.72 17.42
C THR A 106 -1.87 -13.93 18.70
N LEU A 107 -0.85 -13.28 19.29
CA LEU A 107 -1.01 -12.49 20.51
C LEU A 107 -1.83 -11.21 20.28
N THR A 108 -1.83 -10.67 19.07
CA THR A 108 -2.68 -9.52 18.68
C THR A 108 -4.02 -9.94 18.05
N GLY A 109 -4.29 -11.24 18.00
CA GLY A 109 -5.60 -11.83 17.72
C GLY A 109 -5.98 -11.94 16.26
N PHE A 110 -5.03 -12.07 15.33
CA PHE A 110 -5.32 -12.37 13.92
C PHE A 110 -4.42 -13.48 13.36
N ARG A 111 -4.91 -14.16 12.33
CA ARG A 111 -4.22 -15.26 11.67
C ARG A 111 -3.64 -14.80 10.34
N VAL A 112 -2.51 -15.38 9.97
CA VAL A 112 -1.84 -15.14 8.69
C VAL A 112 -1.70 -16.44 7.90
N GLU A 113 -1.62 -16.32 6.59
CA GLU A 113 -1.28 -17.40 5.68
C GLU A 113 0.00 -17.05 4.91
N TRP A 114 0.93 -17.99 4.84
CA TRP A 114 2.21 -17.73 4.19
C TRP A 114 2.12 -17.87 2.67
N VAL A 115 2.80 -16.94 2.00
CA VAL A 115 3.16 -17.05 0.60
C VAL A 115 4.69 -17.08 0.54
N ASP A 116 5.22 -18.19 0.07
CA ASP A 116 6.67 -18.36 -0.01
C ASP A 116 7.28 -17.36 -0.99
N GLY A 117 8.25 -16.60 -0.49
CA GLY A 117 9.10 -15.74 -1.30
C GLY A 117 9.94 -16.58 -2.26
N VAL A 118 10.38 -15.95 -3.34
CA VAL A 118 11.18 -16.62 -4.37
C VAL A 118 12.57 -16.03 -4.38
N ASN A 119 13.60 -16.88 -4.30
CA ASN A 119 14.96 -16.44 -4.60
C ASN A 119 15.03 -16.08 -6.09
N GLY A 120 15.23 -14.80 -6.39
CA GLY A 120 15.17 -14.32 -7.78
C GLY A 120 16.28 -14.86 -8.69
N GLU A 121 17.35 -15.45 -8.16
CA GLU A 121 18.33 -16.20 -8.96
C GLU A 121 17.70 -17.43 -9.63
N GLN A 122 16.70 -18.03 -9.00
CA GLN A 122 16.00 -19.23 -9.48
C GLN A 122 14.93 -18.91 -10.53
N ILE A 123 14.62 -17.64 -10.76
CA ILE A 123 13.64 -17.23 -11.77
C ILE A 123 14.26 -17.39 -13.16
N SER A 124 13.57 -18.15 -14.03
CA SER A 124 13.97 -18.33 -15.43
C SER A 124 13.88 -17.01 -16.19
N ASP A 125 14.84 -16.75 -17.09
CA ASP A 125 14.79 -15.57 -17.98
C ASP A 125 13.52 -15.53 -18.84
N LYS A 126 12.90 -16.69 -19.11
CA LYS A 126 11.63 -16.79 -19.84
C LYS A 126 10.42 -16.29 -19.04
N ALA A 127 10.56 -16.18 -17.72
CA ALA A 127 9.51 -15.72 -16.81
C ALA A 127 9.71 -14.26 -16.36
N VAL A 128 10.79 -13.61 -16.81
CA VAL A 128 11.03 -12.19 -16.53
C VAL A 128 9.99 -11.35 -17.28
N PRO A 129 9.26 -10.44 -16.61
CA PRO A 129 8.28 -9.59 -17.26
C PRO A 129 8.88 -8.70 -18.35
N PHE A 130 8.06 -8.34 -19.33
CA PHE A 130 8.44 -7.35 -20.33
C PHE A 130 8.82 -6.01 -19.66
N GLY A 131 9.83 -5.33 -20.22
CA GLY A 131 10.34 -4.06 -19.70
C GLY A 131 11.44 -4.19 -18.65
N ILE A 132 11.77 -5.41 -18.20
CA ILE A 132 12.81 -5.65 -17.19
C ILE A 132 14.14 -6.01 -17.82
N ASP A 133 15.14 -5.21 -17.47
CA ASP A 133 16.55 -5.58 -17.49
C ASP A 133 16.90 -6.21 -16.14
N ARG A 134 17.23 -7.51 -16.14
CA ARG A 134 17.51 -8.29 -14.93
C ARG A 134 18.74 -7.78 -14.17
N GLU A 135 19.78 -7.35 -14.89
CA GLU A 135 21.00 -6.82 -14.26
C GLU A 135 20.70 -5.51 -13.55
N ARG A 136 19.87 -4.67 -14.17
CA ARG A 136 19.47 -3.38 -13.59
C ARG A 136 18.48 -3.52 -12.43
N LEU A 137 17.56 -4.48 -12.49
CA LEU A 137 16.55 -4.67 -11.45
C LEU A 137 17.13 -5.33 -10.19
N TRP A 138 18.15 -6.18 -10.33
CA TRP A 138 18.66 -7.11 -9.31
C TRP A 138 17.74 -8.30 -9.05
N ASN A 139 18.37 -9.47 -8.82
CA ASN A 139 17.65 -10.71 -8.53
C ASN A 139 16.77 -10.59 -7.28
N THR A 140 17.21 -9.87 -6.25
CA THR A 140 16.43 -9.72 -5.01
C THR A 140 15.10 -9.00 -5.25
N ASN A 141 15.08 -7.93 -6.06
CA ASN A 141 13.85 -7.24 -6.44
C ASN A 141 12.95 -8.08 -7.35
N LEU A 142 13.54 -8.88 -8.26
CA LEU A 142 12.77 -9.81 -9.08
C LEU A 142 12.13 -10.91 -8.23
N GLY A 143 12.83 -11.39 -7.20
CA GLY A 143 12.30 -12.34 -6.21
C GLY A 143 11.15 -11.76 -5.39
N SER A 144 11.31 -10.52 -4.90
CA SER A 144 10.25 -9.75 -4.23
C SER A 144 9.01 -9.62 -5.12
N TRP A 145 9.17 -9.15 -6.36
CA TRP A 145 8.08 -9.09 -7.33
C TRP A 145 7.37 -10.43 -7.46
N ARG A 146 8.11 -11.53 -7.66
CA ARG A 146 7.49 -12.83 -7.87
C ARG A 146 6.72 -13.30 -6.64
N GLY A 147 7.24 -13.11 -5.43
CA GLY A 147 6.57 -13.43 -4.18
C GLY A 147 5.24 -12.68 -4.03
N HIS A 148 5.25 -11.36 -4.20
CA HIS A 148 4.03 -10.55 -4.15
C HIS A 148 3.05 -10.91 -5.27
N MET A 149 3.50 -11.11 -6.51
CA MET A 149 2.63 -11.52 -7.61
C MET A 149 2.00 -12.89 -7.38
N THR A 150 2.62 -13.78 -6.60
CA THR A 150 1.99 -15.05 -6.18
C THR A 150 0.84 -14.78 -5.21
N ALA A 151 1.00 -13.89 -4.23
CA ALA A 151 -0.09 -13.48 -3.35
C ALA A 151 -1.24 -12.82 -4.13
N VAL A 152 -0.93 -11.92 -5.07
CA VAL A 152 -1.90 -11.28 -5.97
C VAL A 152 -2.66 -12.33 -6.81
N TRP A 153 -1.93 -13.27 -7.40
CA TRP A 153 -2.52 -14.36 -8.19
C TRP A 153 -3.49 -15.20 -7.35
N ARG A 154 -3.14 -15.55 -6.10
CA ARG A 154 -4.02 -16.31 -5.20
C ARG A 154 -5.35 -15.62 -4.91
N ILE A 155 -5.37 -14.29 -4.80
CA ILE A 155 -6.63 -13.53 -4.65
C ILE A 155 -7.57 -13.80 -5.83
N VAL A 156 -7.02 -13.85 -7.05
CA VAL A 156 -7.80 -14.09 -8.27
C VAL A 156 -8.19 -15.56 -8.40
N GLU A 157 -7.24 -16.48 -8.24
CA GLU A 157 -7.41 -17.93 -8.39
C GLU A 157 -8.44 -18.49 -7.40
N GLU A 158 -8.35 -18.08 -6.14
CA GLU A 158 -9.27 -18.52 -5.08
C GLU A 158 -10.55 -17.70 -5.02
N ASN A 159 -10.71 -16.72 -5.92
CA ASN A 159 -11.85 -15.80 -5.97
C ASN A 159 -12.14 -15.12 -4.62
N LEU A 160 -11.08 -14.68 -3.92
CA LEU A 160 -11.19 -14.00 -2.63
C LEU A 160 -11.77 -12.61 -2.83
N GLU A 161 -12.69 -12.19 -1.95
CA GLU A 161 -13.23 -10.82 -1.97
C GLU A 161 -12.14 -9.76 -1.88
N SER A 162 -11.22 -9.95 -0.93
CA SER A 162 -10.09 -9.09 -0.66
C SER A 162 -9.05 -9.83 0.17
N ALA A 163 -7.79 -9.42 0.08
CA ALA A 163 -6.76 -9.88 1.02
C ALA A 163 -5.82 -8.74 1.39
N LEU A 164 -5.38 -8.76 2.64
CA LEU A 164 -4.22 -8.00 3.12
C LEU A 164 -2.96 -8.79 2.77
N ILE A 165 -1.95 -8.14 2.22
CA ILE A 165 -0.63 -8.70 1.90
C ILE A 165 0.38 -7.88 2.68
N MET A 166 1.26 -8.53 3.42
CA MET A 166 2.32 -7.88 4.18
C MET A 166 3.66 -8.61 4.02
N GLU A 167 4.76 -7.90 4.25
CA GLU A 167 6.11 -8.47 4.28
C GLU A 167 6.38 -9.19 5.61
N ASP A 168 7.42 -10.02 5.68
CA ASP A 168 7.70 -10.91 6.82
C ASP A 168 8.40 -10.24 8.01
N ASP A 169 8.88 -9.02 7.84
CA ASP A 169 9.48 -8.17 8.85
C ASP A 169 8.56 -7.01 9.28
N MET A 170 7.25 -7.24 9.18
CA MET A 170 6.26 -6.27 9.64
C MET A 170 5.98 -6.31 11.14
N ASP A 171 5.59 -5.15 11.65
CA ASP A 171 5.12 -4.92 13.00
C ASP A 171 4.05 -3.81 13.02
N TRP A 172 3.32 -3.74 14.12
CA TRP A 172 2.15 -2.89 14.31
C TRP A 172 1.98 -2.56 15.78
N ASP A 173 1.11 -1.61 16.10
CA ASP A 173 0.76 -1.32 17.48
C ASP A 173 -0.06 -2.48 18.07
N THR A 174 0.20 -2.90 19.30
CA THR A 174 -0.61 -3.93 20.00
C THR A 174 -2.12 -3.62 20.01
N ARG A 175 -2.48 -2.34 19.83
CA ARG A 175 -3.85 -1.85 19.69
C ARG A 175 -4.38 -1.87 18.25
N LEU A 176 -3.75 -2.58 17.31
CA LEU A 176 -4.08 -2.63 15.88
C LEU A 176 -5.59 -2.64 15.58
N LYS A 177 -6.33 -3.54 16.23
CA LYS A 177 -7.78 -3.69 16.00
C LYS A 177 -8.60 -2.45 16.35
N SER A 178 -8.12 -1.60 17.25
CA SER A 178 -8.78 -0.32 17.59
C SER A 178 -8.59 0.75 16.51
N GLN A 179 -7.55 0.64 15.68
CA GLN A 179 -7.25 1.60 14.61
C GLN A 179 -8.09 1.33 13.35
N LEU A 180 -8.41 0.06 13.09
CA LEU A 180 -9.05 -0.38 11.85
C LEU A 180 -10.47 0.17 11.61
N PRO A 181 -11.37 0.36 12.60
CA PRO A 181 -12.72 0.86 12.36
C PRO A 181 -12.75 2.23 11.67
N MET A 182 -11.91 3.16 12.14
CA MET A 182 -11.81 4.50 11.54
C MET A 182 -11.17 4.47 10.16
N ILE A 183 -10.22 3.57 9.93
CA ILE A 183 -9.61 3.36 8.61
C ILE A 183 -10.64 2.83 7.61
N ALA A 184 -11.44 1.84 8.03
CA ALA A 184 -12.54 1.30 7.24
C ALA A 184 -13.61 2.35 6.93
N GLN A 185 -13.95 3.20 7.90
CA GLN A 185 -14.83 4.34 7.65
C GLN A 185 -14.25 5.27 6.58
N GLY A 186 -12.98 5.69 6.71
CA GLY A 186 -12.32 6.55 5.73
C GLY A 186 -12.30 5.95 4.32
N ALA A 187 -12.04 4.64 4.20
CA ALA A 187 -12.09 3.92 2.92
C ALA A 187 -13.49 3.99 2.28
N ARG A 188 -14.55 3.80 3.07
CA ARG A 188 -15.95 3.88 2.62
C ARG A 188 -16.35 5.30 2.20
N GLU A 189 -15.86 6.32 2.89
CA GLU A 189 -16.13 7.73 2.57
C GLU A 189 -15.39 8.19 1.31
N LEU A 190 -14.14 7.75 1.13
CA LEU A 190 -13.37 8.06 -0.08
C LEU A 190 -13.88 7.34 -1.32
N PHE A 191 -14.38 6.12 -1.18
CA PHE A 191 -14.97 5.39 -2.29
C PHE A 191 -16.32 4.77 -1.90
N PRO A 192 -17.40 5.57 -1.90
CA PRO A 192 -18.72 5.07 -1.57
C PRO A 192 -19.18 4.02 -2.60
N ALA A 193 -19.81 2.96 -2.11
CA ALA A 193 -20.34 1.91 -2.97
C ALA A 193 -21.47 2.48 -3.84
N PRO A 194 -21.49 2.23 -5.17
CA PRO A 194 -22.54 2.75 -6.05
C PRO A 194 -23.92 2.15 -5.76
N ARG A 195 -23.97 0.96 -5.15
CA ARG A 195 -25.19 0.24 -4.78
C ARG A 195 -25.00 -0.52 -3.46
N PRO A 196 -26.07 -0.77 -2.70
CA PRO A 196 -26.02 -1.68 -1.56
C PRO A 196 -25.64 -3.09 -2.04
N HIS A 197 -24.46 -3.58 -1.65
CA HIS A 197 -24.10 -4.98 -1.83
C HIS A 197 -24.79 -5.83 -0.76
N SER A 198 -25.20 -7.06 -1.13
CA SER A 198 -25.91 -7.98 -0.22
C SER A 198 -25.09 -8.38 0.99
N THR A 199 -23.77 -8.44 0.84
CA THR A 199 -22.80 -8.53 1.92
C THR A 199 -22.02 -7.22 1.95
N PRO A 200 -22.21 -6.39 2.98
CA PRO A 200 -21.37 -5.21 3.12
C PRO A 200 -19.92 -5.68 3.39
N SER A 201 -18.92 -4.92 2.95
CA SER A 201 -17.50 -5.19 3.19
C SER A 201 -17.03 -4.15 4.20
N PRO A 202 -16.23 -4.48 5.24
CA PRO A 202 -15.97 -3.53 6.32
C PRO A 202 -15.29 -2.26 5.80
N TYR A 203 -14.36 -2.40 4.85
CA TYR A 203 -13.65 -1.32 4.16
C TYR A 203 -14.40 -0.76 2.94
N GLY A 204 -15.57 -1.29 2.62
CA GLY A 204 -16.34 -0.96 1.42
C GLY A 204 -15.82 -1.63 0.14
N TRP A 205 -16.58 -1.46 -0.95
CA TRP A 205 -16.35 -2.11 -2.26
C TRP A 205 -15.72 -1.19 -3.31
N GLY A 206 -15.53 0.07 -2.94
CA GLY A 206 -15.20 1.12 -3.90
C GLY A 206 -13.73 1.14 -4.30
N TRP A 207 -12.83 0.67 -3.43
CA TRP A 207 -11.38 0.71 -3.61
C TRP A 207 -10.83 -0.51 -4.38
N ASP A 208 -9.64 -0.35 -4.96
CA ASP A 208 -8.86 -1.42 -5.61
C ASP A 208 -7.65 -1.82 -4.77
N LEU A 209 -6.94 -0.81 -4.26
CA LEU A 209 -5.75 -0.96 -3.43
C LEU A 209 -5.87 -0.08 -2.18
N LEU A 210 -5.58 -0.66 -1.01
CA LEU A 210 -5.51 0.04 0.28
C LEU A 210 -4.13 -0.17 0.89
N TRP A 211 -3.30 0.87 0.90
CA TRP A 211 -1.99 0.85 1.53
C TRP A 211 -2.13 1.08 3.05
N LEU A 212 -1.61 0.16 3.86
CA LEU A 212 -1.67 0.23 5.33
C LEU A 212 -0.28 0.37 5.98
N GLY A 213 0.77 0.03 5.24
CA GLY A 213 2.16 0.18 5.63
C GLY A 213 3.05 0.59 4.47
N HIS A 214 3.78 1.69 4.61
CA HIS A 214 4.74 2.21 3.64
C HIS A 214 5.84 3.02 4.34
N CYS A 215 6.96 3.26 3.66
CA CYS A 215 8.04 4.11 4.14
C CYS A 215 7.65 5.59 4.20
N GLY A 216 6.69 6.00 3.38
CA GLY A 216 6.19 7.36 3.29
C GLY A 216 5.58 7.63 1.92
N GLU A 217 4.89 8.75 1.82
CA GLU A 217 4.34 9.26 0.57
C GLU A 217 4.27 10.79 0.64
N VAL A 218 4.49 11.46 -0.49
CA VAL A 218 4.07 12.85 -0.68
C VAL A 218 2.63 12.87 -1.16
N PHE A 219 1.73 13.59 -0.46
CA PHE A 219 0.34 13.69 -0.88
C PHE A 219 0.25 14.05 -2.37
N PRO A 220 -0.55 13.34 -3.17
CA PRO A 220 -0.46 13.39 -4.62
C PRO A 220 -0.71 14.79 -5.19
N GLU A 221 -1.54 15.61 -4.56
CA GLU A 221 -1.77 17.02 -4.92
C GLU A 221 -0.54 17.93 -4.73
N LEU A 222 0.44 17.52 -3.92
CA LEU A 222 1.67 18.26 -3.62
C LEU A 222 2.87 17.82 -4.49
N LEU A 223 2.69 16.80 -5.33
CA LEU A 223 3.74 16.32 -6.24
C LEU A 223 4.15 17.39 -7.25
N ASP A 224 5.41 17.32 -7.71
CA ASP A 224 6.01 18.33 -8.59
C ASP A 224 5.22 18.55 -9.89
N GLU A 225 4.67 17.51 -10.50
CA GLU A 225 3.84 17.61 -11.71
C GLU A 225 2.49 18.31 -11.49
N ASN A 226 2.06 18.43 -10.24
CA ASN A 226 0.81 19.06 -9.85
C ASN A 226 1.01 20.50 -9.34
N LYS A 227 2.26 20.92 -9.14
CA LYS A 227 2.57 22.29 -8.73
C LYS A 227 2.07 23.30 -9.75
N GLY A 228 1.33 24.30 -9.27
CA GLY A 228 0.79 25.38 -10.09
C GLY A 228 -0.53 25.07 -10.79
N LYS A 229 -1.07 23.85 -10.66
CA LYS A 229 -2.44 23.57 -11.08
C LYS A 229 -3.45 24.35 -10.20
N PRO A 230 -4.55 24.86 -10.76
CA PRO A 230 -5.59 25.55 -9.99
C PRO A 230 -6.22 24.67 -8.91
N THR A 231 -6.63 25.26 -7.78
CA THR A 231 -7.26 24.50 -6.68
C THR A 231 -8.62 23.90 -7.04
N ASP A 232 -9.29 24.43 -8.07
CA ASP A 232 -10.56 23.94 -8.59
C ASP A 232 -10.39 22.90 -9.72
N ASP A 233 -9.16 22.59 -10.12
CA ASP A 233 -8.83 21.49 -11.03
C ASP A 233 -9.43 20.17 -10.51
N ALA A 234 -10.03 19.40 -11.43
CA ALA A 234 -10.74 18.18 -11.06
C ALA A 234 -9.81 17.11 -10.47
N GLY A 235 -8.58 17.01 -10.99
CA GLY A 235 -7.55 16.11 -10.47
C GLY A 235 -7.06 16.56 -9.11
N ILE A 236 -6.76 17.85 -8.92
CA ILE A 236 -6.36 18.41 -7.62
C ILE A 236 -7.43 18.17 -6.56
N ARG A 237 -8.70 18.46 -6.88
CA ARG A 237 -9.82 18.19 -5.97
C ARG A 237 -9.98 16.72 -5.63
N TYR A 238 -9.73 15.83 -6.59
CA TYR A 238 -9.79 14.39 -6.36
C TYR A 238 -8.66 13.93 -5.44
N MET A 239 -7.42 14.33 -5.73
CA MET A 239 -6.22 13.97 -4.96
C MET A 239 -6.27 14.52 -3.52
N SER A 240 -6.82 15.72 -3.32
CA SER A 240 -6.90 16.38 -2.01
C SER A 240 -7.90 15.75 -1.03
N ARG A 241 -8.62 14.69 -1.41
CA ARG A 241 -9.63 14.05 -0.55
C ARG A 241 -8.96 13.24 0.56
N LYS A 242 -9.28 13.60 1.81
CA LYS A 242 -8.75 12.97 3.03
C LYS A 242 -9.88 12.74 4.03
N PHE A 243 -9.83 11.63 4.72
CA PHE A 243 -10.58 11.36 5.93
C PHE A 243 -9.61 11.49 7.12
N THR A 244 -9.92 12.39 8.05
CA THR A 244 -9.02 12.73 9.16
C THR A 244 -9.47 12.02 10.43
N ILE A 245 -8.53 11.35 11.07
CA ILE A 245 -8.66 10.69 12.38
C ILE A 245 -7.84 11.53 13.34
N SER A 246 -8.51 12.31 14.17
CA SER A 246 -7.90 13.17 15.19
C SER A 246 -7.76 12.41 16.52
N ASP A 247 -6.84 12.87 17.36
CA ASP A 247 -6.61 12.35 18.72
C ASP A 247 -6.35 10.83 18.77
N ASP A 248 -5.65 10.28 17.76
CA ASP A 248 -5.27 8.88 17.69
C ASP A 248 -4.08 8.59 18.63
N PRO A 249 -4.28 7.91 19.77
CA PRO A 249 -3.23 7.66 20.75
C PRO A 249 -2.20 6.61 20.28
N THR A 250 -2.37 6.07 19.07
CA THR A 250 -1.41 5.16 18.42
C THR A 250 -0.46 5.89 17.47
N VAL A 251 -0.69 7.17 17.21
CA VAL A 251 0.25 8.05 16.50
C VAL A 251 1.23 8.63 17.53
N PRO A 252 2.55 8.48 17.35
CA PRO A 252 3.55 9.06 18.26
C PRO A 252 3.50 10.59 18.28
N ASP A 253 4.17 11.19 19.27
CA ASP A 253 4.40 12.63 19.32
C ASP A 253 5.13 13.13 18.06
N LEU A 254 4.85 14.37 17.67
CA LEU A 254 5.33 14.96 16.41
C LEU A 254 6.85 14.94 16.23
N ASP A 255 7.63 14.98 17.31
CA ASP A 255 9.10 14.88 17.26
C ASP A 255 9.61 13.45 17.06
N LYS A 256 8.74 12.44 17.20
CA LYS A 256 9.04 11.02 17.01
C LYS A 256 8.57 10.45 15.67
N VAL A 257 7.62 11.10 15.00
CA VAL A 257 7.11 10.63 13.71
C VAL A 257 8.14 10.88 12.61
N THR A 258 8.47 9.85 11.83
CA THR A 258 9.45 9.87 10.73
C THR A 258 8.79 9.53 9.39
N GLY A 259 9.17 10.17 8.29
CA GLY A 259 8.75 9.77 6.94
C GLY A 259 9.21 10.70 5.82
N LEU A 260 8.78 10.39 4.59
CA LEU A 260 9.14 11.14 3.37
C LEU A 260 8.50 12.52 3.29
N ILE A 261 7.33 12.68 3.89
CA ILE A 261 6.78 14.00 4.20
C ILE A 261 7.02 14.32 5.66
N ASP A 262 7.15 15.61 5.92
CA ASP A 262 7.09 16.10 7.27
C ASP A 262 5.66 15.94 7.80
N PHE A 263 5.42 14.88 8.57
CA PHE A 263 4.12 14.66 9.22
C PHE A 263 3.81 15.70 10.31
N ARG A 264 4.76 16.59 10.63
CA ARG A 264 4.56 17.73 11.56
C ARG A 264 3.71 18.84 10.95
N ILE A 265 3.21 18.64 9.73
CA ILE A 265 2.29 19.56 9.06
C ILE A 265 0.88 19.36 9.64
N GLU A 266 0.71 20.02 10.81
CA GLU A 266 -0.49 20.69 11.32
C GLU A 266 -1.31 20.08 12.46
N LEU A 267 -1.26 18.79 12.80
CA LEU A 267 -2.04 18.26 13.93
C LEU A 267 -1.34 17.11 14.69
N PRO A 268 -1.08 17.23 16.01
CA PRO A 268 -0.63 16.12 16.84
C PRO A 268 -1.59 14.93 16.77
N HIS A 269 -1.08 13.72 16.98
CA HIS A 269 -1.89 12.48 17.05
C HIS A 269 -2.92 12.34 15.93
N THR A 270 -2.56 12.73 14.71
CA THR A 270 -3.48 12.73 13.58
C THR A 270 -3.07 11.71 12.53
N ARG A 271 -4.05 10.98 12.03
CA ARG A 271 -3.91 10.01 10.94
C ARG A 271 -4.91 10.34 9.83
N TRP A 272 -4.51 10.13 8.59
CA TRP A 272 -5.31 10.35 7.41
C TRP A 272 -5.49 9.05 6.64
N VAL A 273 -6.72 8.78 6.21
CA VAL A 273 -6.98 7.90 5.07
C VAL A 273 -7.16 8.81 3.86
N HIS A 274 -6.42 8.61 2.79
CA HIS A 274 -6.39 9.57 1.68
C HIS A 274 -6.21 8.92 0.32
N ILE A 275 -6.55 9.66 -0.75
CA ILE A 275 -6.16 9.30 -2.11
C ILE A 275 -4.64 9.30 -2.20
N THR A 276 -4.10 8.26 -2.83
CA THR A 276 -2.66 8.04 -2.95
C THR A 276 -2.24 8.00 -4.41
N GLY A 277 -1.04 8.49 -4.68
CA GLY A 277 -0.42 8.49 -6.00
C GLY A 277 1.02 7.99 -6.01
N ALA A 278 1.71 7.85 -4.88
CA ALA A 278 3.08 7.33 -4.87
C ALA A 278 3.63 6.88 -3.49
N PRO A 279 3.03 5.90 -2.77
CA PRO A 279 3.68 5.32 -1.59
C PRO A 279 4.94 4.56 -1.99
N ILE A 280 5.97 4.63 -1.16
CA ILE A 280 7.19 3.83 -1.33
C ILE A 280 7.21 2.73 -0.28
N CYS A 281 7.72 1.54 -0.63
CA CYS A 281 7.69 0.32 0.18
C CYS A 281 6.30 -0.31 0.32
N THR A 282 6.23 -1.65 0.22
CA THR A 282 5.01 -2.46 0.27
C THR A 282 4.84 -3.23 1.58
N PHE A 283 5.30 -2.63 2.68
CA PHE A 283 5.22 -3.16 4.05
C PHE A 283 3.88 -3.86 4.33
N ALA A 284 2.76 -3.17 4.09
CA ALA A 284 1.45 -3.81 4.07
C ALA A 284 0.49 -3.09 3.11
N TYR A 285 -0.19 -3.85 2.27
CA TYR A 285 -1.23 -3.35 1.37
C TYR A 285 -2.32 -4.41 1.17
N ALA A 286 -3.55 -3.97 1.01
CA ALA A 286 -4.67 -4.83 0.67
C ALA A 286 -5.09 -4.63 -0.79
N LEU A 287 -5.59 -5.69 -1.39
CA LEU A 287 -6.21 -5.65 -2.71
C LEU A 287 -7.62 -6.22 -2.62
N SER A 288 -8.56 -5.51 -3.25
CA SER A 288 -9.85 -6.11 -3.59
C SER A 288 -9.64 -7.09 -4.73
N ASN A 289 -10.58 -8.02 -4.93
CA ASN A 289 -10.52 -8.96 -6.06
C ASN A 289 -10.37 -8.25 -7.42
N ARG A 290 -11.04 -7.09 -7.58
CA ARG A 290 -10.93 -6.23 -8.76
C ARG A 290 -9.53 -5.62 -8.86
N GLY A 291 -9.01 -5.09 -7.76
CA GLY A 291 -7.64 -4.54 -7.70
C GLY A 291 -6.58 -5.58 -8.02
N ALA A 292 -6.71 -6.81 -7.51
CA ALA A 292 -5.78 -7.91 -7.78
C ALA A 292 -5.69 -8.24 -9.27
N ARG A 293 -6.82 -8.24 -10.00
CA ARG A 293 -6.80 -8.41 -11.47
C ARG A 293 -6.08 -7.27 -12.18
N LYS A 294 -6.26 -6.01 -11.72
CA LYS A 294 -5.56 -4.84 -12.29
C LYS A 294 -4.05 -4.93 -12.06
N VAL A 295 -3.62 -5.25 -10.83
CA VAL A 295 -2.21 -5.44 -10.49
C VAL A 295 -1.60 -6.61 -11.26
N LEU A 296 -2.30 -7.74 -11.36
CA LEU A 296 -1.84 -8.90 -12.13
C LEU A 296 -1.66 -8.58 -13.61
N PHE A 297 -2.59 -7.83 -14.19
CA PHE A 297 -2.45 -7.37 -15.56
C PHE A 297 -1.27 -6.39 -15.70
N ASP A 298 -1.25 -5.31 -14.93
CA ASP A 298 -0.31 -4.21 -15.14
C ASP A 298 1.14 -4.60 -14.86
N LEU A 299 1.39 -5.27 -13.71
CA LEU A 299 2.74 -5.58 -13.21
C LEU A 299 3.27 -6.96 -13.64
N SER A 300 2.51 -7.73 -14.43
CA SER A 300 2.98 -9.03 -14.92
C SER A 300 2.62 -9.30 -16.38
N VAL A 301 1.35 -9.15 -16.78
CA VAL A 301 0.93 -9.48 -18.16
C VAL A 301 1.36 -8.39 -19.14
N ASN A 302 1.22 -7.13 -18.74
CA ASN A 302 1.57 -5.97 -19.55
C ASN A 302 3.08 -5.70 -19.49
N HIS A 303 3.58 -5.27 -18.33
CA HIS A 303 5.01 -5.00 -18.13
C HIS A 303 5.38 -4.99 -16.64
N LEU A 304 6.65 -4.78 -16.30
CA LEU A 304 7.04 -4.37 -14.95
C LEU A 304 7.97 -3.16 -15.05
N THR A 305 7.69 -2.14 -14.24
CA THR A 305 8.46 -0.88 -14.21
C THR A 305 9.27 -0.77 -12.92
N GLY A 306 10.36 -1.54 -12.85
CA GLY A 306 11.29 -1.51 -11.71
C GLY A 306 10.88 -2.42 -10.54
N PRO A 307 11.37 -2.14 -9.32
CA PRO A 307 10.99 -2.87 -8.10
C PRO A 307 9.47 -2.88 -7.89
N PHE A 308 8.96 -3.93 -7.24
CA PHE A 308 7.52 -4.17 -7.09
C PHE A 308 6.77 -2.99 -6.47
N ASP A 309 7.31 -2.43 -5.39
CA ASP A 309 6.74 -1.29 -4.69
C ASP A 309 6.60 -0.05 -5.59
N ASN A 310 7.67 0.27 -6.33
CA ASN A 310 7.68 1.38 -7.29
C ASN A 310 6.72 1.15 -8.45
N ALA A 311 6.62 -0.07 -8.96
CA ALA A 311 5.69 -0.41 -10.04
C ALA A 311 4.23 -0.30 -9.56
N LEU A 312 3.94 -0.75 -8.34
CA LEU A 312 2.62 -0.66 -7.72
C LEU A 312 2.22 0.79 -7.44
N ALA A 313 3.16 1.58 -6.92
CA ALA A 313 3.01 3.03 -6.76
C ALA A 313 2.77 3.72 -8.10
N GLY A 314 3.51 3.32 -9.14
CA GLY A 314 3.35 3.82 -10.51
C GLY A 314 1.96 3.57 -11.06
N LEU A 315 1.37 2.40 -10.81
CA LEU A 315 -0.01 2.08 -11.20
C LEU A 315 -1.00 3.08 -10.57
N CYS A 316 -0.85 3.37 -9.28
CA CYS A 316 -1.68 4.35 -8.57
C CYS A 316 -1.44 5.79 -9.06
N ARG A 317 -0.17 6.18 -9.32
CA ARG A 317 0.18 7.51 -9.84
C ARG A 317 -0.53 7.80 -11.15
N ARG A 318 -0.43 6.86 -12.09
CA ARG A 318 -1.05 6.95 -13.41
C ARG A 318 -2.59 7.08 -13.32
N ALA A 319 -3.21 6.46 -12.32
CA ALA A 319 -4.65 6.57 -12.10
C ALA A 319 -5.13 7.95 -11.61
N VAL A 320 -4.25 8.77 -11.04
CA VAL A 320 -4.60 10.10 -10.53
C VAL A 320 -4.08 11.25 -11.39
N SER A 321 -2.99 11.06 -12.14
CA SER A 321 -2.32 12.12 -12.91
C SER A 321 -3.24 12.85 -13.92
N ASP A 322 -4.07 12.09 -14.63
CA ASP A 322 -4.97 12.62 -15.68
C ASP A 322 -6.45 12.54 -15.26
N TYR A 323 -6.72 12.51 -13.95
CA TYR A 323 -8.08 12.46 -13.44
C TYR A 323 -8.85 13.72 -13.85
N GLY A 324 -10.00 13.52 -14.51
CA GLY A 324 -10.85 14.62 -15.00
C GLY A 324 -10.55 15.08 -16.43
N THR A 325 -9.48 14.59 -17.06
CA THR A 325 -9.25 14.81 -18.49
C THR A 325 -10.30 14.07 -19.30
N LEU A 326 -11.16 14.82 -20.00
CA LEU A 326 -12.31 14.28 -20.74
C LEU A 326 -11.97 13.89 -22.19
N VAL A 327 -10.84 14.38 -22.71
CA VAL A 327 -10.36 14.06 -24.05
C VAL A 327 -9.49 12.81 -23.96
N PRO A 328 -9.92 11.65 -24.49
CA PRO A 328 -9.19 10.39 -24.33
C PRO A 328 -7.79 10.42 -24.94
N ASP A 329 -7.58 11.18 -26.02
CA ASP A 329 -6.28 11.31 -26.68
C ASP A 329 -5.28 12.16 -25.87
N GLU A 330 -5.76 12.93 -24.89
CA GLU A 330 -4.95 13.73 -23.97
C GLU A 330 -4.75 13.03 -22.63
N ALA A 331 -5.69 12.18 -22.22
CA ALA A 331 -5.56 11.33 -21.05
C ALA A 331 -4.62 10.17 -21.40
N GLY A 332 -3.41 10.18 -20.85
CA GLY A 332 -2.41 9.14 -21.11
C GLY A 332 -2.82 7.77 -20.56
N ASP A 333 -1.83 6.96 -20.19
CA ASP A 333 -2.13 5.75 -19.41
C ASP A 333 -2.71 6.15 -18.04
N ARG A 334 -3.99 5.83 -17.82
CA ARG A 334 -4.74 6.10 -16.58
C ARG A 334 -4.58 4.99 -15.54
N GLY A 335 -3.58 4.12 -15.65
CA GLY A 335 -3.31 3.07 -14.67
C GLY A 335 -4.53 2.20 -14.39
N LEU A 336 -5.28 1.83 -15.44
CA LEU A 336 -6.52 1.05 -15.37
C LEU A 336 -7.61 1.68 -14.46
N ASP A 337 -7.59 3.00 -14.28
CA ASP A 337 -8.42 3.74 -13.33
C ASP A 337 -8.39 3.08 -11.93
N THR A 338 -7.21 2.65 -11.48
CA THR A 338 -7.03 1.96 -10.20
C THR A 338 -7.32 2.92 -9.04
N LYS A 339 -8.29 2.54 -8.19
CA LYS A 339 -8.72 3.33 -7.04
C LYS A 339 -7.86 3.00 -5.83
N CYS A 340 -6.79 3.77 -5.64
CA CYS A 340 -5.87 3.59 -4.54
C CYS A 340 -6.18 4.53 -3.37
N ILE A 341 -6.11 4.00 -2.15
CA ILE A 341 -6.09 4.78 -0.90
C ILE A 341 -4.88 4.37 -0.06
N SER A 342 -4.37 5.29 0.76
CA SER A 342 -3.30 5.05 1.72
C SER A 342 -3.68 5.56 3.12
N VAL A 343 -2.99 5.04 4.14
CA VAL A 343 -3.10 5.46 5.53
C VAL A 343 -1.78 6.06 5.99
N THR A 344 -1.84 7.31 6.44
CA THR A 344 -0.67 8.12 6.80
C THR A 344 -0.87 8.82 8.17
N PRO A 345 0.03 8.70 9.15
CA PRO A 345 1.12 7.73 9.23
C PRO A 345 0.59 6.29 9.03
N PRO A 346 1.43 5.33 8.63
CA PRO A 346 1.01 3.94 8.45
C PRO A 346 0.69 3.24 9.78
N ILE A 347 -0.06 2.13 9.71
CA ILE A 347 -0.37 1.27 10.87
C ILE A 347 0.46 -0.02 10.91
N PHE A 348 1.12 -0.34 9.79
CA PHE A 348 2.13 -1.38 9.70
C PHE A 348 3.46 -0.75 9.30
N PHE A 349 4.56 -1.18 9.91
CA PHE A 349 5.89 -0.68 9.57
C PHE A 349 6.95 -1.77 9.67
N HIS A 350 8.09 -1.54 9.01
CA HIS A 350 9.26 -2.41 9.09
C HIS A 350 9.83 -2.47 10.51
N HIS A 351 9.92 -3.69 11.03
CA HIS A 351 10.56 -3.99 12.29
C HIS A 351 12.03 -4.35 12.11
N LYS A 352 12.88 -3.53 12.70
CA LYS A 352 14.33 -3.78 12.76
C LYS A 352 14.61 -4.58 14.02
N ALA A 353 14.76 -5.89 13.87
CA ALA A 353 14.90 -6.81 15.00
C ALA A 353 16.20 -6.61 15.80
N LYS A 354 16.19 -7.02 17.06
CA LYS A 354 17.42 -7.22 17.85
C LYS A 354 18.32 -8.23 17.13
N GLY A 355 19.62 -7.96 17.10
CA GLY A 355 20.62 -8.85 16.48
C GLY A 355 21.39 -8.19 15.33
N PRO A 356 21.94 -8.98 14.40
CA PRO A 356 22.75 -8.45 13.30
C PRO A 356 21.96 -7.49 12.41
N VAL A 357 22.47 -6.27 12.21
CA VAL A 357 21.81 -5.24 11.39
C VAL A 357 21.69 -5.65 9.92
N ASN A 358 22.61 -6.48 9.43
CA ASN A 358 22.55 -7.02 8.08
C ASN A 358 21.47 -8.11 7.88
N ALA A 359 20.73 -8.50 8.93
CA ALA A 359 19.56 -9.38 8.83
C ALA A 359 18.25 -8.62 8.58
N ASP A 360 18.28 -7.28 8.58
CA ASP A 360 17.11 -6.40 8.42
C ASP A 360 16.47 -6.47 7.02
N SER A 361 17.23 -6.82 5.98
CA SER A 361 16.74 -6.82 4.60
C SER A 361 17.36 -7.94 3.79
N ASP A 362 16.53 -8.65 3.04
CA ASP A 362 16.95 -9.64 2.04
C ASP A 362 17.10 -9.01 0.63
N ILE A 363 16.85 -7.70 0.51
CA ILE A 363 16.98 -6.93 -0.74
C ILE A 363 18.30 -6.15 -0.78
N GLN A 364 18.62 -5.45 0.30
CA GLN A 364 19.81 -4.59 0.38
C GLN A 364 20.98 -5.33 1.04
N THR A 365 22.17 -5.24 0.43
CA THR A 365 23.39 -5.76 1.04
C THR A 365 23.96 -4.75 2.05
N VAL A 366 23.76 -5.00 3.33
CA VAL A 366 24.37 -4.22 4.42
C VAL A 366 25.63 -4.92 4.93
N ALA A 367 26.70 -4.17 5.19
CA ALA A 367 27.93 -4.73 5.75
C ALA A 367 27.65 -5.36 7.13
N GLY A 368 28.20 -6.56 7.35
CA GLY A 368 28.06 -7.29 8.60
C GLY A 368 28.85 -6.66 9.77
N GLY A 369 28.61 -7.18 10.97
CA GLY A 369 29.40 -6.88 12.18
C GLY A 369 28.78 -5.87 13.15
N LYS A 370 27.75 -5.14 12.73
CA LYS A 370 26.97 -4.29 13.65
C LYS A 370 25.83 -5.11 14.27
N ILE A 371 25.73 -5.06 15.60
CA ILE A 371 24.64 -5.67 16.38
C ILE A 371 23.73 -4.56 16.91
N ARG A 372 22.42 -4.81 16.84
CA ARG A 372 21.37 -4.00 17.45
C ARG A 372 20.94 -4.64 18.77
N GLU A 373 21.05 -3.90 19.87
CA GLU A 373 20.70 -4.40 21.21
C GLU A 373 19.19 -4.50 21.46
N HIS A 374 18.42 -3.60 20.86
CA HIS A 374 16.96 -3.49 21.02
C HIS A 374 16.28 -3.40 19.67
N GLY A 375 15.23 -4.21 19.47
CA GLY A 375 14.40 -4.10 18.26
C GLY A 375 13.63 -2.79 18.24
N THR A 376 13.40 -2.23 17.06
CA THR A 376 12.70 -0.94 16.90
C THR A 376 11.80 -0.96 15.67
N THR A 377 10.62 -0.36 15.79
CA THR A 377 9.68 -0.11 14.70
C THR A 377 9.34 1.37 14.65
N GLU A 378 9.61 2.03 13.52
CA GLU A 378 9.31 3.45 13.38
C GLU A 378 7.80 3.69 13.34
N ASN A 379 7.37 4.87 13.81
CA ASN A 379 5.98 5.32 13.86
C ASN A 379 4.99 4.44 14.65
N ILE A 380 5.46 3.44 15.39
CA ILE A 380 4.63 2.55 16.21
C ILE A 380 4.94 2.79 17.70
N VAL A 381 3.91 3.16 18.48
CA VAL A 381 4.08 3.45 19.92
C VAL A 381 4.31 2.17 20.71
N TRP A 382 3.34 1.24 20.67
CA TRP A 382 3.46 -0.06 21.36
C TRP A 382 3.72 -1.17 20.36
N SER A 383 4.98 -1.33 19.94
CA SER A 383 5.39 -2.40 19.02
C SER A 383 4.94 -3.76 19.51
N ALA A 384 4.18 -4.49 18.69
CA ALA A 384 3.75 -5.84 19.00
C ALA A 384 4.95 -6.79 19.13
N ARG A 385 5.94 -6.67 18.23
CA ARG A 385 7.20 -7.42 18.30
C ARG A 385 8.06 -7.05 19.51
N GLY A 386 8.08 -5.78 19.92
CA GLY A 386 8.76 -5.30 21.12
C GLY A 386 8.07 -5.77 22.41
N ASN A 387 6.76 -5.92 22.38
CA ASN A 387 5.93 -6.29 23.53
C ASN A 387 5.55 -7.78 23.60
N LEU A 388 6.15 -8.66 22.79
CA LEU A 388 5.84 -10.10 22.81
C LEU A 388 5.93 -10.70 24.21
N ARG A 389 7.00 -10.36 24.95
CA ARG A 389 7.18 -10.81 26.33
C ARG A 389 6.05 -10.30 27.23
N ASN A 390 5.68 -9.03 27.10
CA ASN A 390 4.66 -8.41 27.93
C ASN A 390 3.29 -9.03 27.68
N MET A 391 2.95 -9.29 26.41
CA MET A 391 1.71 -9.98 26.03
C MET A 391 1.65 -11.42 26.56
N ILE A 392 2.77 -12.16 26.54
CA ILE A 392 2.85 -13.52 27.08
C ILE A 392 2.71 -13.54 28.61
N MET A 393 3.37 -12.61 29.28
CA MET A 393 3.42 -12.56 30.74
C MET A 393 2.22 -11.84 31.36
N GLY A 394 1.39 -11.19 30.55
CA GLY A 394 0.28 -10.36 31.03
C GLY A 394 0.74 -9.11 31.80
N THR A 395 1.91 -8.56 31.44
CA THR A 395 2.44 -7.32 32.03
C THR A 395 2.06 -6.11 31.20
N GLU A 396 2.33 -4.91 31.72
CA GLU A 396 2.05 -3.64 31.03
C GLU A 396 2.80 -3.55 29.69
N MET A 397 2.15 -2.94 28.69
CA MET A 397 2.78 -2.68 27.39
C MET A 397 3.74 -1.49 27.52
N GLU A 398 4.91 -1.60 26.91
CA GLU A 398 5.94 -0.57 26.92
C GLU A 398 5.94 0.20 25.60
N SER A 399 6.05 1.52 25.71
CA SER A 399 6.33 2.43 24.61
C SER A 399 7.76 2.28 24.14
N GLN A 400 7.99 2.34 22.83
CA GLN A 400 9.34 2.41 22.27
C GLN A 400 9.98 3.79 22.41
N TYR A 401 9.23 4.78 22.90
CA TYR A 401 9.64 6.18 22.99
C TYR A 401 9.87 6.66 24.43
N ASP A 402 9.67 5.79 25.43
CA ASP A 402 9.76 6.11 26.86
C ASP A 402 11.07 5.64 27.52
#